data_AF-A0A369R504-F1
#
_entry.id   AF-A0A369R504-F1
#
_cell.length_a   1.000
_cell.length_b   1.000
_cell.length_c   1.000
_cell.angle_alpha   90.00
_cell.angle_beta   90.00
_cell.angle_gamma   90.00
#
_symmetry.space_group_name_H-M   'P 1'
#
loop_
_entity.id
_entity.type
_entity.pdbx_description
1 polymer ?
#
loop_
_entity_poly.entity_id
_entity_poly.type
_entity_poly.pdbx_seq_one_letter_code
_entity_poly.pdbx_strand_id
1 'polypeptide(L)' 'MSATPQDYAPPEFEIVSAWRVACDGGEGALGHPRVWLSVDRDEGYVECGYCDKLFVHEDFAARVLPRFGLEAP' A
#
# COMPACT_ATOMS: atom_id res chain seq x y z
N MET A 1 -8.36 -26.31 13.92
CA MET A 1 -8.91 -25.22 13.10
C MET A 1 -7.78 -24.76 12.18
N SER A 2 -7.64 -25.40 11.02
CA SER A 2 -6.61 -25.06 10.04
C SER A 2 -7.06 -23.83 9.28
N ALA A 3 -6.40 -22.70 9.49
CA ALA A 3 -6.48 -21.61 8.53
C ALA A 3 -5.67 -22.06 7.31
N THR A 4 -6.37 -22.31 6.20
CA THR A 4 -5.80 -22.38 4.85
C THR A 4 -4.85 -21.19 4.65
N PRO A 5 -3.68 -21.36 4.01
CA PRO A 5 -2.84 -20.21 3.64
C PRO A 5 -3.73 -19.28 2.83
N GLN A 6 -3.93 -18.08 3.37
CA GLN A 6 -4.89 -17.13 2.84
C GLN A 6 -4.51 -16.84 1.39
N ASP A 7 -5.46 -17.03 0.47
CA ASP A 7 -5.54 -16.30 -0.80
C ASP A 7 -5.71 -14.80 -0.48
N TYR A 8 -4.76 -14.23 0.26
CA TYR A 8 -4.59 -12.79 0.39
C TYR A 8 -4.12 -12.36 -0.98
N ALA A 9 -5.07 -11.92 -1.80
CA ALA A 9 -4.73 -11.20 -3.02
C ALA A 9 -3.62 -10.21 -2.64
N PRO A 10 -2.50 -10.17 -3.40
CA PRO A 10 -1.38 -9.32 -3.06
C PRO A 10 -1.93 -7.92 -2.76
N PRO A 11 -1.50 -7.29 -1.66
CA PRO A 11 -2.04 -6.01 -1.26
C PRO A 11 -1.86 -5.07 -2.45
N GLU A 12 -2.94 -4.42 -2.90
CA GLU A 12 -2.83 -3.46 -3.98
C GLU A 12 -1.80 -2.42 -3.55
N PHE A 13 -0.73 -2.27 -4.33
CA PHE A 13 0.37 -1.39 -3.97
C PHE A 13 0.62 -0.37 -5.08
N GLU A 14 1.09 0.80 -4.67
CA GLU A 14 1.40 1.90 -5.57
C GLU A 14 2.75 2.51 -5.17
N ILE A 15 3.66 2.58 -6.14
CA ILE A 15 4.95 3.23 -5.94
C ILE A 15 4.78 4.73 -6.17
N VAL A 16 5.16 5.52 -5.18
CA VAL A 16 4.99 6.98 -5.16
C VAL A 16 6.34 7.66 -5.00
N SER A 17 6.49 8.84 -5.61
CA SER A 17 7.67 9.69 -5.49
C SER A 17 7.56 10.75 -4.40
N ALA A 18 6.37 10.85 -3.78
CA ALA A 18 6.06 11.88 -2.81
C ALA A 18 5.87 11.28 -1.41
N TRP A 19 6.39 11.97 -0.42
CA TRP A 19 6.17 11.66 1.01
C TRP A 19 4.74 11.93 1.48
N ARG A 20 3.94 12.63 0.69
CA ARG A 20 2.54 12.92 0.98
C ARG A 20 1.72 12.57 -0.24
N VAL A 21 0.81 11.61 -0.09
CA VAL A 21 0.02 11.03 -1.17
C VAL A 21 -1.45 11.24 -0.92
N ALA A 22 -2.21 11.42 -2.00
CA ALA A 22 -3.65 11.43 -1.94
C ALA A 22 -4.17 10.04 -2.29
N CYS A 23 -4.91 9.42 -1.39
CA CYS A 23 -5.64 8.21 -1.69
C CYS A 23 -7.10 8.59 -1.97
N ASP A 24 -7.54 8.36 -3.20
CA ASP A 24 -8.91 8.62 -3.66
C ASP A 24 -9.84 7.40 -3.49
N GLY A 25 -9.37 6.33 -2.83
CA GLY A 25 -10.19 5.18 -2.43
C GLY A 25 -10.59 4.22 -3.53
N GLY A 26 -10.11 4.40 -4.76
CA GLY A 26 -10.42 3.55 -5.91
C GLY A 26 -11.84 3.74 -6.46
N GLU A 27 -12.05 3.37 -7.72
CA GLU A 27 -13.36 3.47 -8.37
C GLU A 27 -14.29 2.33 -7.89
N GLY A 28 -15.18 2.61 -6.92
CA GLY A 28 -16.17 1.63 -6.48
C GLY A 28 -17.08 2.12 -5.35
N ALA A 29 -18.19 1.41 -5.12
CA ALA A 29 -19.16 1.72 -4.06
C ALA A 29 -18.61 1.56 -2.63
N LEU A 30 -17.45 0.90 -2.49
CA LEU A 30 -16.73 0.70 -1.23
C LEU A 30 -15.51 1.62 -1.08
N GLY A 31 -15.26 2.51 -2.05
CA GLY A 31 -14.19 3.50 -1.94
C GLY A 31 -14.50 4.57 -0.88
N HIS A 32 -13.46 5.27 -0.45
CA HIS A 32 -13.56 6.37 0.53
C HIS A 32 -13.28 7.73 -0.13
N PRO A 33 -13.73 8.85 0.48
CA PRO A 33 -13.36 10.18 0.01
C PRO A 33 -11.84 10.39 -0.02
N ARG A 34 -11.36 11.34 -0.82
CA ARG A 34 -9.94 11.73 -0.86
C ARG A 34 -9.39 11.96 0.54
N VAL A 35 -8.40 11.16 0.92
CA VAL A 35 -7.60 11.36 2.13
C VAL A 35 -6.15 11.60 1.77
N TRP A 36 -5.45 12.33 2.64
CA TRP A 36 -4.03 12.57 2.51
C TRP A 36 -3.29 11.68 3.49
N LEU A 37 -2.41 10.84 2.97
CA LEU A 37 -1.55 9.96 3.77
C LEU A 37 -0.12 10.51 3.71
N SER A 38 0.60 10.35 4.82
CA SER A 38 2.02 10.66 4.89
C SER A 38 2.79 9.35 4.89
N VAL A 39 3.65 9.17 3.90
CA VAL A 39 4.57 8.03 3.82
C VAL A 39 5.62 8.20 4.91
N ASP A 40 5.83 7.16 5.71
CA ASP A 40 6.83 7.20 6.76
C ASP A 40 8.24 7.28 6.16
N ARG A 41 9.10 8.15 6.71
CA ARG A 41 10.45 8.42 6.17
C ARG A 41 11.46 7.35 6.55
N ASP A 42 11.21 6.59 7.60
CA ASP A 42 12.09 5.55 8.13
C ASP A 42 11.70 4.18 7.54
N GLU A 43 10.41 3.87 7.49
CA GLU A 43 9.86 2.63 6.93
C GLU A 43 9.75 2.69 5.40
N GLY A 44 9.36 3.84 4.84
CA GLY A 44 9.23 4.06 3.40
C GLY A 44 7.89 3.67 2.80
N TYR A 45 6.88 3.41 3.63
CA TYR A 45 5.53 3.06 3.17
C TYR A 45 4.44 3.62 4.10
N VAL A 46 3.21 3.61 3.62
CA VAL A 46 1.99 3.87 4.41
C VAL A 46 0.82 3.09 3.82
N GLU A 47 -0.02 2.55 4.69
CA GLU A 47 -1.25 1.85 4.28
C GLU A 47 -2.45 2.80 4.39
N CYS A 48 -3.36 2.73 3.42
CA CYS A 48 -4.64 3.39 3.56
C CYS A 48 -5.59 2.52 4.40
N GLY A 49 -5.94 2.96 5.61
CA GLY A 49 -6.85 2.22 6.51
C GLY A 49 -8.32 2.14 6.06
N TYR A 50 -8.61 2.34 4.77
CA TYR A 50 -9.95 2.22 4.19
C TYR A 50 -9.98 1.26 3.00
N CYS A 51 -9.05 1.41 2.05
CA CYS A 51 -8.95 0.55 0.87
C CYS A 51 -7.82 -0.48 0.96
N ASP A 52 -7.10 -0.53 2.09
CA ASP A 52 -5.96 -1.40 2.35
C ASP A 52 -4.85 -1.33 1.29
N LYS A 53 -4.85 -0.26 0.48
CA LYS A 53 -3.82 0.01 -0.53
C LYS A 53 -2.53 0.44 0.17
N LEU A 54 -1.43 -0.19 -0.23
CA LEU A 54 -0.09 0.11 0.26
C LEU A 54 0.60 1.14 -0.66
N PHE A 55 0.96 2.30 -0.11
CA PHE A 55 1.75 3.30 -0.81
C PHE A 55 3.20 3.16 -0.39
N VAL A 56 4.10 2.93 -1.34
CA VAL A 56 5.53 2.71 -1.09
C VAL A 56 6.34 3.79 -1.80
N HIS A 57 7.27 4.44 -1.08
CA HIS A 57 8.15 5.42 -1.71
C HIS A 57 9.13 4.75 -2.68
N GLU A 58 9.40 5.35 -3.83
CA GLU A 58 10.29 4.78 -4.87
C GLU A 58 11.69 4.41 -4.32
N ASP A 59 12.31 5.28 -3.52
CA ASP A 59 13.60 5.01 -2.83
C ASP A 59 13.56 3.76 -1.93
N PHE A 60 12.38 3.35 -1.47
CA PHE A 60 12.19 2.28 -0.51
C PHE A 60 11.56 1.03 -1.13
N ALA A 61 11.07 1.10 -2.37
CA ALA A 61 10.37 0.03 -3.07
C ALA A 61 11.17 -1.29 -3.07
N ALA A 62 12.47 -1.23 -3.39
CA ALA A 62 13.35 -2.40 -3.42
C ALA A 62 13.50 -3.11 -2.05
N ARG A 63 13.34 -2.37 -0.95
CA ARG A 63 13.44 -2.90 0.42
C ARG A 63 12.08 -3.34 0.96
N VAL A 64 11.03 -2.61 0.62
CA VAL A 64 9.70 -2.76 1.20
C VAL A 64 8.88 -3.82 0.47
N LEU A 65 8.87 -3.83 -0.86
CA LEU A 65 8.02 -4.77 -1.62
C LEU A 65 8.29 -6.24 -1.30
N PRO A 66 9.56 -6.72 -1.20
CA PRO A 66 9.83 -8.10 -0.80
C PRO A 66 9.36 -8.45 0.61
N ARG A 67 9.25 -7.48 1.53
CA ARG A 67 8.74 -7.68 2.88
C ARG A 67 7.25 -8.04 2.88
N PHE A 68 6.52 -7.59 1.88
CA PHE A 68 5.10 -7.90 1.66
C PHE A 68 4.89 -9.07 0.68
N GLY A 69 5.96 -9.76 0.28
CA GLY A 69 5.89 -10.83 -0.71
C GLY A 69 5.60 -10.34 -2.14
N LEU A 70 5.80 -9.03 -2.39
CA LEU A 70 5.63 -8.40 -3.68
C LEU A 70 6.97 -8.35 -4.40
N GLU A 71 6.98 -8.69 -5.69
CA GLU A 71 8.17 -8.55 -6.52
C GLU A 71 8.40 -7.05 -6.81
N ALA A 72 9.56 -6.55 -6.42
CA ALA A 72 9.99 -5.20 -6.79
C ALA A 72 10.23 -5.14 -8.31
N PRO A 73 9.80 -4.08 -9.01
CA PRO A 73 10.13 -3.88 -10.41
C PRO A 73 11.63 -3.68 -10.65
#